data_AF-A0A3A1Y943-F1
#
_entry.id   AF-A0A3A1Y943-F1
#
_cell.length_a   1.000
_cell.length_b   1.000
_cell.length_c   1.000
_cell.angle_alpha   90.00
_cell.angle_beta   90.00
_cell.angle_gamma   90.00
#
_symmetry.space_group_name_H-M   'P 1'
#
loop_
_entity.id
_entity.type
_entity.pdbx_description
1 polymer ?
#
loop_
_entity_poly.entity_id
_entity_poly.type
_entity_poly.pdbx_seq_one_letter_code
_entity_poly.pdbx_strand_id
1 'polypeptide(L)'
;MFSSNNHASWAKCLVLSIFATSFTANAFADTISQQAEDNVAKYYANNKAILEKTRAVVNNFLSNIAQEPEISYGRYYTQLSDSLLTILPYSINSGNYTIPNAKTVYNFALKCADLAALGYNRPSINQKGKWENICTSFLPIALAYLDVDRFQSDLTYVQFLHLEYKRIRFTLSPENYYDYNYIAKVVNPIVVANREEAKTINPQLDFNYSMRPECTSAAGQQSINTLNFLQTTLGMSTKITYYLDENNTNYINK
;
A
#
# COMPACT_ATOMS: atom_id res chain seq x y z
N MET A 1 -48.31 -3.82 -9.54
CA MET A 1 -47.75 -2.88 -10.54
C MET A 1 -46.24 -2.86 -10.39
N PHE A 2 -45.53 -2.51 -11.47
CA PHE A 2 -44.06 -2.48 -11.67
C PHE A 2 -43.22 -2.04 -10.42
N SER A 3 -42.12 -2.73 -10.09
CA SER A 3 -40.72 -2.57 -10.63
C SER A 3 -40.09 -1.21 -10.21
N SER A 4 -38.82 -1.03 -9.84
CA SER A 4 -37.55 -1.79 -10.00
C SER A 4 -36.49 -1.18 -9.02
N ASN A 5 -35.25 -1.63 -8.78
CA ASN A 5 -34.49 -2.90 -8.94
C ASN A 5 -33.03 -2.70 -8.38
N ASN A 6 -32.26 -3.78 -8.21
CA ASN A 6 -30.77 -3.84 -8.11
C ASN A 6 -30.08 -3.26 -6.84
N HIS A 7 -28.93 -3.75 -6.32
CA HIS A 7 -27.99 -4.83 -6.70
C HIS A 7 -27.71 -5.71 -5.45
N ALA A 8 -27.81 -7.04 -5.47
CA ALA A 8 -26.87 -8.05 -6.02
C ALA A 8 -25.45 -8.00 -5.39
N SER A 9 -25.11 -8.86 -4.41
CA SER A 9 -24.82 -10.32 -4.50
C SER A 9 -23.46 -10.66 -5.14
N TRP A 10 -22.39 -10.72 -4.32
CA TRP A 10 -21.10 -11.31 -4.69
C TRP A 10 -20.76 -12.54 -3.83
N ALA A 11 -21.49 -13.64 -4.08
CA ALA A 11 -21.21 -14.95 -3.51
C ALA A 11 -21.70 -16.06 -4.47
N LYS A 12 -20.94 -16.32 -5.55
CA LYS A 12 -21.04 -17.50 -6.42
C LYS A 12 -19.63 -17.90 -6.86
N CYS A 13 -19.08 -18.99 -6.32
CA CYS A 13 -19.15 -20.32 -6.94
C CYS A 13 -18.47 -20.39 -8.31
N LEU A 14 -17.18 -20.72 -8.32
CA LEU A 14 -16.46 -21.20 -9.50
C LEU A 14 -16.41 -22.73 -9.46
N VAL A 15 -17.29 -23.38 -10.23
CA VAL A 15 -17.22 -24.82 -10.54
C VAL A 15 -17.31 -24.98 -12.06
N LEU A 16 -16.53 -25.92 -12.59
CA LEU A 16 -16.24 -26.12 -14.02
C LEU A 16 -17.47 -26.27 -14.92
N SER A 17 -17.30 -25.83 -16.18
CA SER A 17 -17.90 -26.48 -17.35
C SER A 17 -16.89 -26.50 -18.51
N ILE A 18 -17.00 -27.51 -19.39
CA ILE A 18 -15.93 -28.04 -20.23
C ILE A 18 -16.28 -27.93 -21.73
N PHE A 19 -15.31 -27.46 -22.54
CA PHE A 19 -15.16 -27.56 -24.01
C PHE A 19 -16.32 -27.08 -24.94
N ALA A 20 -16.02 -26.07 -25.79
CA ALA A 20 -15.92 -26.24 -27.27
C ALA A 20 -15.94 -24.91 -28.09
N THR A 21 -14.82 -24.15 -28.14
CA THR A 21 -14.51 -23.14 -29.20
C THR A 21 -13.01 -22.77 -29.18
N SER A 22 -12.13 -23.71 -29.54
CA SER A 22 -10.67 -23.61 -29.32
C SER A 22 -9.86 -22.73 -30.31
N PHE A 23 -10.51 -21.93 -31.17
CA PHE A 23 -9.82 -21.05 -32.13
C PHE A 23 -10.10 -19.54 -31.98
N THR A 24 -10.99 -19.13 -31.08
CA THR A 24 -11.24 -17.71 -30.79
C THR A 24 -10.72 -17.28 -29.41
N ALA A 25 -10.75 -18.16 -28.40
CA ALA A 25 -10.40 -17.83 -27.03
C ALA A 25 -8.99 -17.22 -26.87
N ASN A 26 -7.98 -17.76 -27.57
CA ASN A 26 -6.61 -17.28 -27.47
C ASN A 26 -6.47 -15.84 -28.00
N ALA A 27 -7.00 -15.53 -29.19
CA ALA A 27 -6.90 -14.19 -29.77
C ALA A 27 -7.58 -13.10 -28.92
N PHE A 28 -8.69 -13.43 -28.25
CA PHE A 28 -9.33 -12.53 -27.29
C PHE A 28 -8.50 -12.35 -26.01
N ALA A 29 -7.91 -13.42 -25.46
CA ALA A 29 -7.04 -13.35 -24.29
C ALA A 29 -5.74 -12.57 -24.56
N ASP A 30 -5.15 -12.74 -25.74
CA ASP A 30 -3.97 -11.99 -26.20
C ASP A 30 -4.28 -10.48 -26.34
N THR A 31 -5.43 -10.13 -26.92
CA THR A 31 -5.87 -8.73 -27.09
C THR A 31 -6.06 -8.02 -25.75
N ILE A 32 -6.74 -8.68 -24.79
CA ILE A 32 -6.95 -8.14 -23.43
C ILE A 32 -5.60 -8.00 -22.69
N SER A 33 -4.72 -9.00 -22.83
CA SER A 33 -3.37 -8.99 -22.26
C SER A 33 -2.52 -7.83 -22.77
N GLN A 34 -2.56 -7.56 -24.08
CA GLN A 34 -1.82 -6.46 -24.69
C GLN A 34 -2.37 -5.09 -24.26
N GLN A 35 -3.71 -4.94 -24.22
CA GLN A 35 -4.34 -3.70 -23.76
C GLN A 35 -4.01 -3.39 -22.28
N ALA A 36 -3.91 -4.43 -21.43
CA ALA A 36 -3.49 -4.27 -20.04
C ALA A 36 -2.02 -3.77 -19.94
N GLU A 37 -1.11 -4.35 -20.74
CA GLU A 37 0.28 -3.88 -20.81
C GLU A 37 0.40 -2.44 -21.34
N ASP A 38 -0.34 -2.07 -22.39
CA ASP A 38 -0.32 -0.71 -22.94
C ASP A 38 -0.85 0.32 -21.92
N ASN A 39 -1.86 -0.06 -21.12
CA ASN A 39 -2.37 0.76 -20.03
C ASN A 39 -1.34 0.96 -18.90
N VAL A 40 -0.63 -0.10 -18.51
CA VAL A 40 0.49 -0.02 -17.55
C VAL A 40 1.61 0.84 -18.13
N ALA A 41 1.97 0.64 -19.40
CA ALA A 41 3.02 1.37 -20.10
C ALA A 41 2.76 2.87 -20.16
N LYS A 42 1.56 3.26 -20.58
CA LYS A 42 1.12 4.65 -20.67
C LYS A 42 1.10 5.31 -19.29
N TYR A 43 0.61 4.61 -18.26
CA TYR A 43 0.60 5.14 -16.90
C TYR A 43 2.04 5.30 -16.36
N TYR A 44 2.92 4.35 -16.63
CA TYR A 44 4.32 4.41 -16.23
C TYR A 44 5.05 5.58 -16.91
N ALA A 45 4.92 5.73 -18.22
CA ALA A 45 5.55 6.81 -18.98
C ALA A 45 5.15 8.19 -18.44
N ASN A 46 3.86 8.40 -18.17
CA ASN A 46 3.32 9.65 -17.63
C ASN A 46 3.81 9.99 -16.21
N ASN A 47 4.18 8.99 -15.41
CA ASN A 47 4.54 9.14 -14.00
C ASN A 47 5.98 8.65 -13.68
N LYS A 48 6.83 8.50 -14.71
CA LYS A 48 8.10 7.78 -14.64
C LYS A 48 9.00 8.26 -13.51
N ALA A 49 9.11 9.57 -13.30
CA ALA A 49 10.02 10.15 -12.33
C ALA A 49 9.69 9.77 -10.86
N ILE A 50 8.40 9.66 -10.51
CA ILE A 50 8.01 9.20 -9.17
C ILE A 50 8.05 7.67 -9.08
N LEU A 51 7.62 6.96 -10.13
CA LEU A 51 7.57 5.49 -10.11
C LEU A 51 8.97 4.84 -10.11
N GLU A 52 9.98 5.36 -10.83
CA GLU A 52 11.35 4.85 -10.72
C GLU A 52 11.92 5.04 -9.30
N LYS A 53 11.62 6.18 -8.66
CA LYS A 53 12.01 6.42 -7.25
C LYS A 53 11.31 5.46 -6.30
N THR A 54 10.00 5.28 -6.43
CA THR A 54 9.23 4.29 -5.65
C THR A 54 9.80 2.89 -5.82
N ARG A 55 10.09 2.49 -7.06
CA ARG A 55 10.66 1.18 -7.39
C ARG A 55 11.99 0.93 -6.70
N ALA A 56 12.90 1.91 -6.72
CA ALA A 56 14.18 1.82 -6.03
C ALA A 56 13.99 1.67 -4.50
N VAL A 57 13.09 2.47 -3.91
CA VAL A 57 12.75 2.42 -2.48
C VAL A 57 12.17 1.06 -2.07
N VAL A 58 11.19 0.53 -2.81
CA VAL A 58 10.58 -0.76 -2.46
C VAL A 58 11.55 -1.92 -2.67
N ASN A 59 12.39 -1.89 -3.71
CA ASN A 59 13.44 -2.90 -3.89
C ASN A 59 14.46 -2.89 -2.73
N ASN A 60 14.84 -1.71 -2.24
CA ASN A 60 15.71 -1.59 -1.06
C ASN A 60 15.03 -2.15 0.20
N PHE A 61 13.76 -1.80 0.45
CA PHE A 61 12.97 -2.37 1.54
C PHE A 61 12.90 -3.91 1.47
N LEU A 62 12.57 -4.48 0.31
CA LEU A 62 12.53 -5.93 0.11
C LEU A 62 13.91 -6.58 0.37
N SER A 63 14.99 -5.98 -0.14
CA SER A 63 16.36 -6.46 0.08
C SER A 63 16.78 -6.43 1.55
N ASN A 64 16.29 -5.45 2.33
CA ASN A 64 16.57 -5.34 3.76
C ASN A 64 15.83 -6.42 4.54
N ILE A 65 14.51 -6.55 4.34
CA ILE A 65 13.72 -7.56 5.08
C ILE A 65 14.10 -8.99 4.69
N ALA A 66 14.60 -9.23 3.46
CA ALA A 66 15.11 -10.53 3.01
C ALA A 66 16.21 -11.13 3.91
N GLN A 67 16.93 -10.29 4.67
CA GLN A 67 17.96 -10.72 5.62
C GLN A 67 17.37 -11.09 7.00
N GLU A 68 16.11 -10.75 7.27
CA GLU A 68 15.41 -11.10 8.49
C GLU A 68 14.68 -12.45 8.31
N PRO A 69 14.81 -13.41 9.23
CA PRO A 69 14.05 -14.67 9.16
C PRO A 69 12.56 -14.45 9.47
N GLU A 70 12.24 -13.52 10.39
CA GLU A 70 10.88 -13.15 10.74
C GLU A 70 10.76 -11.63 10.93
N ILE A 71 9.64 -11.06 10.50
CA ILE A 71 9.27 -9.65 10.72
C ILE A 71 7.81 -9.58 11.21
N SER A 72 7.52 -8.74 12.19
CA SER A 72 6.13 -8.59 12.67
C SER A 72 5.26 -7.85 11.65
N TYR A 73 3.97 -8.18 11.62
CA TYR A 73 2.96 -7.46 10.83
C TYR A 73 2.96 -5.95 11.10
N GLY A 74 3.25 -5.55 12.35
CA GLY A 74 3.48 -4.16 12.73
C GLY A 74 4.66 -3.54 11.96
N ARG A 75 5.85 -4.12 12.12
CA ARG A 75 7.11 -3.64 11.52
C ARG A 75 7.10 -3.66 10.00
N TYR A 76 6.52 -4.66 9.35
CA TYR A 76 6.50 -4.77 7.87
C TYR A 76 5.93 -3.50 7.21
N TYR A 77 4.73 -3.11 7.62
CA TYR A 77 4.06 -1.91 7.11
C TYR A 77 4.76 -0.64 7.57
N THR A 78 5.19 -0.57 8.84
CA THR A 78 5.90 0.61 9.36
C THR A 78 7.17 0.90 8.56
N GLN A 79 8.00 -0.12 8.30
CA GLN A 79 9.22 0.01 7.51
C GLN A 79 8.93 0.30 6.02
N LEU A 80 7.90 -0.31 5.42
CA LEU A 80 7.50 -0.03 4.04
C LEU A 80 7.03 1.42 3.88
N SER A 81 6.14 1.89 4.76
CA SER A 81 5.67 3.27 4.76
C SER A 81 6.77 4.27 5.06
N ASP A 82 7.63 3.99 6.05
CA ASP A 82 8.81 4.81 6.37
C ASP A 82 9.73 4.99 5.16
N SER A 83 10.09 3.87 4.51
CA SER A 83 10.88 3.88 3.28
C SER A 83 10.23 4.77 2.21
N LEU A 84 8.91 4.69 2.06
CA LEU A 84 8.14 5.46 1.08
C LEU A 84 8.00 6.94 1.40
N LEU A 85 8.02 7.37 2.67
CA LEU A 85 7.96 8.80 3.03
C LEU A 85 9.15 9.61 2.47
N THR A 86 10.29 8.97 2.23
CA THR A 86 11.45 9.60 1.58
C THR A 86 11.17 10.12 0.16
N ILE A 87 10.15 9.58 -0.52
CA ILE A 87 9.77 9.94 -1.90
C ILE A 87 8.29 10.36 -2.03
N LEU A 88 7.46 10.11 -1.02
CA LEU A 88 6.09 10.61 -0.85
C LEU A 88 6.01 11.59 0.34
N PRO A 89 6.64 12.78 0.24
CA PRO A 89 6.54 13.78 1.30
C PRO A 89 5.09 14.26 1.44
N TYR A 90 4.65 14.53 2.66
CA TYR A 90 3.35 15.15 2.92
C TYR A 90 3.35 16.63 2.53
N SER A 91 2.16 17.21 2.42
CA SER A 91 1.97 18.66 2.25
C SER A 91 0.73 19.13 2.98
N ILE A 92 0.85 20.24 3.72
CA ILE A 92 -0.26 20.90 4.44
C ILE A 92 -0.53 22.23 3.75
N ASN A 93 -1.66 22.35 3.05
CA ASN A 93 -2.06 23.58 2.38
C ASN A 93 -3.40 24.08 2.94
N SER A 94 -3.42 25.30 3.49
CA SER A 94 -4.60 25.91 4.10
C SER A 94 -5.30 25.05 5.18
N GLY A 95 -4.54 24.18 5.86
CA GLY A 95 -5.06 23.26 6.89
C GLY A 95 -5.50 21.88 6.36
N ASN A 96 -5.42 21.63 5.05
CA ASN A 96 -5.66 20.31 4.47
C ASN A 96 -4.34 19.55 4.37
N TYR A 97 -4.26 18.40 5.04
CA TYR A 97 -3.13 17.48 4.92
C TYR A 97 -3.37 16.55 3.73
N THR A 98 -2.33 16.40 2.93
CA THR A 98 -2.31 15.59 1.70
C THR A 98 -0.98 14.85 1.60
N ILE A 99 -0.95 13.75 0.85
CA ILE A 99 0.30 13.09 0.44
C ILE A 99 0.39 13.09 -1.09
N PRO A 100 0.99 14.15 -1.69
CA PRO A 100 1.21 14.24 -3.13
C PRO A 100 1.78 12.94 -3.72
N ASN A 101 1.20 12.51 -4.85
CA ASN A 101 1.55 11.29 -5.58
C ASN A 101 1.28 9.94 -4.87
N ALA A 102 0.77 9.88 -3.63
CA ALA A 102 0.41 8.60 -3.01
C ALA A 102 -0.62 7.83 -3.84
N LYS A 103 -1.68 8.51 -4.28
CA LYS A 103 -2.67 7.98 -5.22
C LYS A 103 -2.07 7.56 -6.57
N THR A 104 -1.04 8.25 -7.06
CA THR A 104 -0.32 7.89 -8.30
C THR A 104 0.41 6.56 -8.15
N VAL A 105 1.15 6.40 -7.05
CA VAL A 105 1.88 5.17 -6.71
C VAL A 105 0.92 4.00 -6.51
N TYR A 106 -0.13 4.20 -5.70
CA TYR A 106 -1.10 3.14 -5.41
C TYR A 106 -1.86 2.68 -6.65
N ASN A 107 -2.33 3.61 -7.49
CA ASN A 107 -2.99 3.27 -8.75
C ASN A 107 -2.08 2.53 -9.73
N PHE A 108 -0.77 2.81 -9.74
CA PHE A 108 0.17 2.03 -10.54
C PHE A 108 0.37 0.63 -9.95
N ALA A 109 0.46 0.51 -8.63
CA ALA A 109 0.54 -0.77 -7.94
C ALA A 109 -0.69 -1.66 -8.23
N LEU A 110 -1.91 -1.11 -8.16
CA LEU A 110 -3.14 -1.81 -8.56
C LEU A 110 -3.08 -2.27 -10.02
N LYS A 111 -2.71 -1.40 -10.96
CA LYS A 111 -2.57 -1.79 -12.39
C LYS A 111 -1.56 -2.92 -12.59
N CYS A 112 -0.51 -2.95 -11.78
CA CYS A 112 0.47 -4.02 -11.76
C CYS A 112 -0.06 -5.32 -11.14
N ALA A 113 -0.91 -5.25 -10.12
CA ALA A 113 -1.61 -6.41 -9.57
C ALA A 113 -2.67 -6.95 -10.55
N ASP A 114 -3.43 -6.10 -11.23
CA ASP A 114 -4.35 -6.48 -12.31
C ASP A 114 -3.60 -7.20 -13.43
N LEU A 115 -2.45 -6.64 -13.87
CA LEU A 115 -1.60 -7.27 -14.88
C LEU A 115 -1.04 -8.63 -14.41
N ALA A 116 -0.65 -8.76 -13.14
CA ALA A 116 -0.21 -10.03 -12.57
C ALA A 116 -1.36 -11.06 -12.48
N ALA A 117 -2.57 -10.64 -12.11
CA ALA A 117 -3.78 -11.47 -12.09
C ALA A 117 -4.14 -11.99 -13.49
N LEU A 118 -3.98 -11.17 -14.53
CA LEU A 118 -4.07 -11.59 -15.93
C LEU A 118 -2.89 -12.52 -16.31
N GLY A 119 -1.69 -12.25 -15.78
CA GLY A 119 -0.47 -13.05 -15.98
C GLY A 119 -0.56 -14.49 -15.48
N TYR A 120 -1.25 -14.75 -14.36
CA TYR A 120 -1.50 -16.13 -13.89
C TYR A 120 -2.34 -16.98 -14.88
N ASN A 121 -3.02 -16.34 -15.82
CA ASN A 121 -3.78 -17.01 -16.89
C ASN A 121 -3.03 -17.07 -18.23
N ARG A 122 -1.77 -16.59 -18.30
CA ARG A 122 -0.96 -16.65 -19.53
C ARG A 122 -0.13 -17.94 -19.65
N PRO A 123 -0.09 -18.58 -20.83
CA PRO A 123 0.78 -19.73 -21.06
C PRO A 123 2.26 -19.35 -21.22
N SER A 124 3.09 -19.81 -20.27
CA SER A 124 4.56 -19.89 -20.31
C SER A 124 5.37 -18.58 -20.08
N ILE A 125 6.62 -18.79 -19.62
CA ILE A 125 7.63 -17.76 -19.33
C ILE A 125 7.97 -16.86 -20.52
N ASN A 126 7.72 -17.32 -21.75
CA ASN A 126 8.08 -16.58 -22.97
C ASN A 126 7.09 -15.45 -23.31
N GLN A 127 5.93 -15.40 -22.64
CA GLN A 127 4.94 -14.32 -22.75
C GLN A 127 5.04 -13.28 -21.62
N LYS A 128 6.12 -13.30 -20.85
CA LYS A 128 6.40 -12.36 -19.77
C LYS A 128 6.89 -11.02 -20.34
N GLY A 129 5.98 -10.05 -20.43
CA GLY A 129 6.27 -8.71 -20.94
C GLY A 129 7.27 -7.95 -20.06
N LYS A 130 7.89 -6.90 -20.62
CA LYS A 130 8.86 -6.03 -19.90
C LYS A 130 8.30 -5.45 -18.59
N TRP A 131 6.97 -5.38 -18.48
CA TRP A 131 6.24 -4.87 -17.32
C TRP A 131 6.31 -5.76 -16.09
N GLU A 132 6.54 -7.07 -16.22
CA GLU A 132 6.61 -7.96 -15.05
C GLU A 132 7.72 -7.53 -14.08
N ASN A 133 8.95 -7.34 -14.58
CA ASN A 133 10.11 -6.90 -13.79
C ASN A 133 9.97 -5.48 -13.19
N ILE A 134 9.03 -4.68 -13.68
CA ILE A 134 8.68 -3.39 -13.09
C ILE A 134 7.62 -3.61 -12.02
N CYS A 135 6.55 -4.33 -12.36
CA CYS A 135 5.39 -4.56 -11.52
C CYS A 135 5.68 -5.42 -10.27
N THR A 136 6.62 -6.35 -10.32
CA THR A 136 7.08 -7.12 -9.14
C THR A 136 7.49 -6.21 -7.98
N SER A 137 8.11 -5.06 -8.27
CA SER A 137 8.49 -4.05 -7.27
C SER A 137 7.31 -3.26 -6.68
N PHE A 138 6.09 -3.38 -7.24
CA PHE A 138 4.89 -2.68 -6.76
C PHE A 138 3.83 -3.63 -6.17
N LEU A 139 3.93 -4.94 -6.41
CA LEU A 139 3.09 -5.94 -5.76
C LEU A 139 3.07 -5.84 -4.21
N PRO A 140 4.18 -5.51 -3.51
CA PRO A 140 4.13 -5.26 -2.06
C PRO A 140 3.13 -4.17 -1.66
N ILE A 141 3.02 -3.09 -2.44
CA ILE A 141 2.08 -2.00 -2.17
C ILE A 141 0.65 -2.47 -2.47
N ALA A 142 0.41 -3.07 -3.63
CA ALA A 142 -0.93 -3.51 -4.02
C ALA A 142 -1.52 -4.60 -3.11
N LEU A 143 -0.67 -5.46 -2.54
CA LEU A 143 -1.09 -6.59 -1.71
C LEU A 143 -1.09 -6.25 -0.20
N ALA A 144 -0.34 -5.23 0.24
CA ALA A 144 -0.40 -4.75 1.62
C ALA A 144 -1.64 -3.87 1.88
N TYR A 145 -2.03 -3.04 0.91
CA TYR A 145 -3.05 -2.00 1.11
C TYR A 145 -4.32 -2.28 0.30
N LEU A 146 -5.44 -2.52 1.00
CA LEU A 146 -6.74 -2.86 0.41
C LEU A 146 -7.29 -1.79 -0.53
N ASP A 147 -6.99 -0.52 -0.25
CA ASP A 147 -7.42 0.64 -0.99
C ASP A 147 -6.43 1.82 -0.81
N VAL A 148 -6.66 2.92 -1.52
CA VAL A 148 -5.79 4.11 -1.48
C VAL A 148 -5.85 4.86 -0.15
N ASP A 149 -6.99 4.83 0.52
CA ASP A 149 -7.21 5.51 1.80
C ASP A 149 -6.43 4.78 2.91
N ARG A 150 -6.36 3.45 2.86
CA ARG A 150 -5.49 2.60 3.70
C ARG A 150 -4.01 2.89 3.48
N PHE A 151 -3.58 2.98 2.22
CA PHE A 151 -2.20 3.34 1.89
C PHE A 151 -1.83 4.72 2.44
N GLN A 152 -2.69 5.73 2.24
CA GLN A 152 -2.48 7.06 2.79
C GLN A 152 -2.55 7.09 4.33
N SER A 153 -3.41 6.27 4.95
CA SER A 153 -3.52 6.16 6.41
C SER A 153 -2.23 5.66 7.05
N ASP A 154 -1.63 4.58 6.53
CA ASP A 154 -0.39 4.02 7.08
C ASP A 154 0.83 4.94 6.84
N LEU A 155 0.92 5.61 5.69
CA LEU A 155 1.94 6.65 5.46
C LEU A 155 1.78 7.80 6.46
N THR A 156 0.55 8.27 6.68
CA THR A 156 0.23 9.35 7.64
C THR A 156 0.58 8.95 9.07
N TYR A 157 0.25 7.73 9.47
CA TYR A 157 0.57 7.20 10.80
C TYR A 157 2.09 7.21 11.07
N VAL A 158 2.89 6.68 10.14
CA VAL A 158 4.36 6.67 10.28
C VAL A 158 4.93 8.09 10.24
N GLN A 159 4.40 8.97 9.39
CA GLN A 159 4.81 10.36 9.34
C GLN A 159 4.54 11.08 10.68
N PHE A 160 3.41 10.78 11.32
CA PHE A 160 3.03 11.36 12.62
C PHE A 160 3.92 10.86 13.75
N LEU A 161 4.31 9.58 13.76
CA LEU A 161 5.29 9.02 14.70
C LEU A 161 6.65 9.74 14.62
N HIS A 162 7.16 9.99 13.41
CA HIS A 162 8.41 10.76 13.21
C HIS A 162 8.33 12.19 13.75
N LEU A 163 7.20 12.86 13.53
CA LEU A 163 7.00 14.25 13.93
C LEU A 163 6.82 14.37 15.45
N GLU A 164 6.16 13.40 16.07
CA GLU A 164 6.11 13.27 17.53
C GLU A 164 7.49 13.01 18.13
N TYR A 165 8.30 12.12 17.54
CA TYR A 165 9.65 11.87 18.03
C TYR A 165 10.52 13.14 18.00
N LYS A 166 10.50 13.88 16.88
CA LYS A 166 11.21 15.18 16.76
C LYS A 166 10.69 16.23 17.74
N ARG A 167 9.37 16.27 18.01
CA ARG A 167 8.77 17.09 19.08
C ARG A 167 9.35 16.76 20.45
N ILE A 168 9.34 15.49 20.84
CA ILE A 168 9.82 15.03 22.16
C ILE A 168 11.32 15.33 22.35
N ARG A 169 12.10 15.28 21.27
CA ARG A 169 13.54 15.59 21.26
C ARG A 169 13.88 17.09 21.13
N PHE A 170 12.89 17.97 20.94
CA PHE A 170 13.09 19.39 20.62
C PHE A 170 13.96 19.64 19.35
N THR A 171 13.94 18.72 18.38
CA THR A 171 14.77 18.76 17.16
C THR A 171 14.02 19.22 15.90
N LEU A 172 12.84 19.83 16.06
CA LEU A 172 12.11 20.46 14.95
C LEU A 172 12.73 21.82 14.61
N SER A 173 13.03 22.06 13.33
CA SER A 173 13.56 23.36 12.91
C SER A 173 12.49 24.46 12.93
N PRO A 174 12.86 25.74 13.12
CA PRO A 174 11.89 26.84 13.23
C PRO A 174 11.00 27.03 12.00
N GLU A 175 11.47 26.68 10.80
CA GLU A 175 10.64 26.74 9.58
C GLU A 175 9.53 25.67 9.56
N ASN A 176 9.67 24.60 10.35
CA ASN A 176 8.62 23.59 10.59
C ASN A 176 7.71 23.97 11.78
N TYR A 177 7.71 25.22 12.28
CA TYR A 177 6.91 25.62 13.45
C TYR A 177 5.40 25.79 13.16
N TYR A 178 5.02 26.08 11.91
CA TYR A 178 3.61 26.08 11.51
C TYR A 178 3.08 24.65 11.36
N ASP A 179 3.89 23.77 10.78
CA ASP A 179 3.71 22.33 10.82
C ASP A 179 3.60 21.84 12.27
N TYR A 180 4.49 22.24 13.18
CA TYR A 180 4.44 21.87 14.60
C TYR A 180 3.08 22.20 15.25
N ASN A 181 2.51 23.38 14.98
CA ASN A 181 1.20 23.74 15.50
C ASN A 181 0.06 22.94 14.83
N TYR A 182 0.20 22.55 13.57
CA TYR A 182 -0.75 21.65 12.89
C TYR A 182 -0.65 20.23 13.46
N ILE A 183 0.56 19.67 13.52
CA ILE A 183 0.95 18.38 14.07
C ILE A 183 0.50 18.26 15.53
N ALA A 184 0.73 19.25 16.39
CA ALA A 184 0.25 19.24 17.77
C ALA A 184 -1.29 19.24 17.89
N LYS A 185 -2.02 19.67 16.84
CA LYS A 185 -3.49 19.63 16.75
C LYS A 185 -4.03 18.38 16.05
N VAL A 186 -3.19 17.62 15.35
CA VAL A 186 -3.59 16.53 14.43
C VAL A 186 -3.00 15.18 14.82
N VAL A 187 -1.73 15.13 15.21
CA VAL A 187 -1.10 13.94 15.82
C VAL A 187 -1.71 13.67 17.20
N ASN A 188 -2.00 14.71 17.98
CA ASN A 188 -2.63 14.51 19.29
C ASN A 188 -3.98 13.76 19.16
N PRO A 189 -5.00 14.15 18.37
CA PRO A 189 -6.22 13.34 18.30
C PRO A 189 -6.05 11.87 17.87
N ILE A 190 -4.99 11.50 17.13
CA ILE A 190 -4.73 10.11 16.69
C ILE A 190 -3.86 9.31 17.68
N VAL A 191 -2.93 9.96 18.40
CA VAL A 191 -2.04 9.32 19.41
C VAL A 191 -2.58 9.48 20.84
N VAL A 192 -3.17 10.64 21.12
CA VAL A 192 -3.75 11.13 22.39
C VAL A 192 -5.27 10.92 22.43
N ALA A 193 -5.83 10.10 21.53
CA ALA A 193 -7.10 9.38 21.81
C ALA A 193 -7.02 8.53 23.11
N ASN A 194 -5.81 8.33 23.66
CA ASN A 194 -5.56 7.75 24.98
C ASN A 194 -5.51 8.77 26.16
N ARG A 195 -5.56 10.11 25.98
CA ARG A 195 -5.53 11.11 27.09
C ARG A 195 -6.32 12.42 26.84
N GLU A 196 -7.64 12.32 26.95
CA GLU A 196 -8.69 13.31 27.34
C GLU A 196 -8.67 14.83 26.99
N GLU A 197 -7.58 15.52 26.65
CA GLU A 197 -7.57 17.01 26.64
C GLU A 197 -7.29 17.69 25.27
N ALA A 198 -8.29 17.69 24.35
CA ALA A 198 -8.27 18.57 23.18
C ALA A 198 -9.68 19.03 22.75
N LYS A 199 -9.99 20.33 22.92
CA LYS A 199 -11.25 20.91 22.46
C LYS A 199 -11.21 21.27 20.97
N THR A 200 -11.96 20.51 20.17
CA THR A 200 -12.52 20.90 18.86
C THR A 200 -11.55 21.50 17.83
N ILE A 201 -10.62 20.70 17.32
CA ILE A 201 -10.07 20.84 15.96
C ILE A 201 -10.03 19.44 15.34
N ASN A 202 -10.66 19.26 14.17
CA ASN A 202 -10.70 17.98 13.46
C ASN A 202 -9.83 18.10 12.19
N PRO A 203 -8.75 17.31 12.02
CA PRO A 203 -7.92 17.38 10.82
C PRO A 203 -8.75 17.17 9.55
N GLN A 204 -8.62 18.08 8.58
CA GLN A 204 -9.11 17.86 7.24
C GLN A 204 -8.04 17.09 6.45
N LEU A 205 -8.27 15.79 6.32
CA LEU A 205 -7.53 14.91 5.42
C LEU A 205 -8.28 14.87 4.08
N ASP A 206 -7.54 14.77 2.96
CA ASP A 206 -8.15 14.59 1.64
C ASP A 206 -8.57 13.14 1.32
N PHE A 207 -8.45 12.25 2.31
CA PHE A 207 -8.75 10.81 2.26
C PHE A 207 -9.41 10.36 3.59
N ASN A 208 -10.08 9.20 3.60
CA ASN A 208 -10.67 8.67 4.83
C ASN A 208 -9.61 7.95 5.67
N TYR A 209 -9.23 8.51 6.83
CA TYR A 209 -8.30 7.82 7.72
C TYR A 209 -8.92 6.57 8.33
N SER A 210 -8.16 5.46 8.33
CA SER A 210 -8.59 4.23 8.97
C SER A 210 -7.41 3.39 9.49
N MET A 211 -7.44 3.06 10.79
CA MET A 211 -6.39 2.29 11.47
C MET A 211 -6.27 0.88 10.89
N ARG A 212 -5.04 0.43 10.62
CA ARG A 212 -4.72 -0.92 10.11
C ARG A 212 -5.43 -2.01 10.93
N PRO A 213 -5.98 -3.07 10.30
CA PRO A 213 -6.60 -4.17 11.03
C PRO A 213 -5.66 -4.77 12.08
N GLU A 214 -6.18 -5.14 13.25
CA GLU A 214 -5.41 -5.86 14.26
C GLU A 214 -4.90 -7.19 13.68
N CYS A 215 -3.67 -7.60 14.02
CA CYS A 215 -3.09 -8.85 13.53
C CYS A 215 -3.91 -10.10 13.96
N THR A 216 -4.66 -10.01 15.06
CA THR A 216 -5.60 -11.01 15.58
C THR A 216 -6.93 -11.07 14.83
N SER A 217 -7.29 -10.02 14.09
CA SER A 217 -8.53 -9.97 13.32
C SER A 217 -8.47 -10.85 12.07
N ALA A 218 -9.63 -11.30 11.57
CA ALA A 218 -9.70 -12.06 10.32
C ALA A 218 -9.07 -11.31 9.12
N ALA A 219 -9.25 -9.99 9.06
CA ALA A 219 -8.64 -9.14 8.03
C ALA A 219 -7.11 -9.06 8.18
N GLY A 220 -6.59 -8.89 9.41
CA GLY A 220 -5.15 -8.89 9.67
C GLY A 220 -4.50 -10.24 9.33
N GLN A 221 -5.13 -11.35 9.71
CA GLN A 221 -4.68 -12.70 9.33
C GLN A 221 -4.69 -12.92 7.81
N GLN A 222 -5.72 -12.41 7.10
CA GLN A 222 -5.75 -12.45 5.64
C GLN A 222 -4.57 -11.66 5.03
N SER A 223 -4.31 -10.44 5.49
CA SER A 223 -3.15 -9.66 5.03
C SER A 223 -1.81 -10.37 5.31
N ILE A 224 -1.63 -10.96 6.51
CA ILE A 224 -0.42 -11.74 6.84
C ILE A 224 -0.24 -12.91 5.85
N ASN A 225 -1.31 -13.64 5.56
CA ASN A 225 -1.27 -14.78 4.63
C ASN A 225 -0.96 -14.33 3.18
N THR A 226 -1.60 -13.26 2.70
CA THR A 226 -1.34 -12.69 1.37
C THR A 226 0.11 -12.20 1.24
N LEU A 227 0.65 -11.52 2.26
CA LEU A 227 2.03 -11.03 2.23
C LEU A 227 3.05 -12.16 2.33
N ASN A 228 2.80 -13.22 3.12
CA ASN A 228 3.64 -14.43 3.15
C ASN A 228 3.63 -15.19 1.81
N PHE A 229 2.48 -15.25 1.14
CA PHE A 229 2.39 -15.79 -0.22
C PHE A 229 3.23 -14.96 -1.22
N LEU A 230 3.21 -13.63 -1.09
CA LEU A 230 4.09 -12.76 -1.87
C LEU A 230 5.57 -13.03 -1.57
N GLN A 231 5.99 -13.10 -0.29
CA GLN A 231 7.39 -13.41 0.06
C GLN A 231 7.86 -14.72 -0.60
N THR A 232 7.03 -15.76 -0.51
CA THR A 232 7.27 -17.07 -1.14
C THR A 232 7.41 -16.95 -2.66
N THR A 233 6.54 -16.17 -3.32
CA THR A 233 6.57 -15.93 -4.78
C THR A 233 7.81 -15.14 -5.22
N LEU A 234 8.34 -14.29 -4.35
CA LEU A 234 9.58 -13.54 -4.56
C LEU A 234 10.85 -14.36 -4.23
N GLY A 235 10.70 -15.60 -3.74
CA GLY A 235 11.82 -16.45 -3.28
C GLY A 235 12.46 -15.99 -1.97
N MET A 236 11.75 -15.18 -1.18
CA MET A 236 12.23 -14.64 0.10
C MET A 236 11.93 -15.62 1.25
N SER A 237 12.91 -15.85 2.13
CA SER A 237 12.77 -16.72 3.31
C SER A 237 12.08 -16.05 4.50
N THR A 238 11.93 -14.72 4.46
CA THR A 238 11.34 -13.90 5.51
C THR A 238 9.88 -14.23 5.73
N LYS A 239 9.51 -14.55 6.97
CA LYS A 239 8.13 -14.81 7.36
C LYS A 239 7.53 -13.63 8.12
N ILE A 240 6.35 -13.18 7.70
CA ILE A 240 5.57 -12.18 8.40
C ILE A 240 4.77 -12.86 9.51
N THR A 241 4.93 -12.40 10.74
CA THR A 241 4.34 -13.00 11.95
C THR A 241 3.35 -12.07 12.63
N TYR A 242 2.47 -12.64 13.45
CA TYR A 242 1.43 -11.92 14.18
C TYR A 242 1.91 -11.32 15.51
N TYR A 243 3.16 -11.56 15.92
CA TYR A 243 3.68 -11.09 17.20
C TYR A 243 3.55 -9.56 17.30
N LEU A 244 2.97 -9.11 18.41
CA LEU A 244 3.05 -7.71 18.81
C LEU A 244 4.50 -7.43 19.20
N ASP A 245 5.18 -6.57 18.44
CA ASP A 245 6.41 -5.97 18.92
C ASP A 245 6.08 -5.06 20.10
N GLU A 246 6.39 -5.52 21.31
CA GLU A 246 6.42 -4.68 22.53
C GLU A 246 7.38 -3.48 22.35
N ASN A 247 8.25 -3.54 21.33
CA ASN A 247 9.26 -2.56 20.95
C ASN A 247 8.94 -1.76 19.68
N ASN A 248 7.67 -1.61 19.28
CA ASN A 248 7.28 -0.84 18.08
C ASN A 248 7.78 0.64 18.12
N THR A 249 8.10 1.15 19.31
CA THR A 249 8.75 2.45 19.57
C THR A 249 10.24 2.51 19.21
N ASN A 250 10.94 1.37 19.14
CA ASN A 250 12.40 1.34 18.92
C ASN A 250 12.82 1.47 17.45
N TYR A 251 11.90 1.36 16.49
CA TYR A 251 12.24 1.54 15.07
C TYR A 251 12.36 3.00 14.63
N ILE A 252 11.79 3.95 15.40
CA ILE A 252 11.93 5.40 15.18
C ILE A 252 13.25 5.94 15.81
N ASN A 253 13.98 5.09 16.54
CA ASN A 253 15.20 5.44 17.28
C ASN A 253 16.51 5.17 16.49
N LYS A 254 16.45 4.91 15.19
CA LYS A 254 17.63 4.70 14.31
C LYS A 254 17.70 5.73 13.19
#